data_AF-C6H3P2-F1
#
_entry.id   AF-C6H3P2-F1
#
_cell.length_a   1.000
_cell.length_b   1.000
_cell.length_c   1.000
_cell.angle_alpha   90.00
_cell.angle_beta   90.00
_cell.angle_gamma   90.00
#
_symmetry.space_group_name_H-M   'P 1'
#
loop_
_entity.id
_entity.type
_entity.pdbx_description
1 polymer ?
#
loop_
_entity_poly.entity_id
_entity_poly.type
_entity_poly.pdbx_seq_one_letter_code
_entity_poly.pdbx_strand_id
1 'polypeptide(L)'
;MAARSMRSLLIVRIMGALYLCSDGTCFNITTGDVEDAPALNALHKYEVFEKDGGVYVKADEATFKENGRLPVSSCSVAQQDQKVVIIGGGSATIGAVEVLREHGFNGQITIISKEANLPLDRTKLSKALIPDPEKLLLRPQEWYTSVSISVVSDEATSVDFTNKTIATKSGKSIPYTKLILATGGTPRHLPLPGFKELGNIFVLRTIQDVQAILAAVGSTKKKEIVVIGSSFIGMEVGNALSKENNVKIIGIESAPLERIMGAKIGRIFQNNLEKNGVKFYMSASVDKATPSSADPSKVGAVHFKDGTSLPADLVILGVGVSPATEFLRDNPSVTLERDGSLRTDEYFAVECLKGNNSDGGSSDVYAIGDIATYPYLGPGAGQGGHSHVRIEHWDVAQNAGRSVGRTIAHAFSSNSSVPLKAKSFIPIFWSALGGQLRYCGNTMNGYDDLIVKGEPEAAKFVAYYVLGETVVAVASLGMDPIVMKCAELMKRRKMLGKKDVIEGVDVLKVDLA
;
A
#
# COMPACT_ATOMS: atom_id res chain seq x y z
N MET A 1 25.10 -22.00 -21.09
CA MET A 1 23.91 -22.73 -20.54
C MET A 1 24.04 -22.77 -19.03
N ALA A 2 23.32 -21.93 -18.32
CA ALA A 2 23.19 -22.00 -16.87
C ALA A 2 21.70 -22.13 -16.56
N ALA A 3 21.22 -23.36 -16.39
CA ALA A 3 19.90 -23.62 -15.85
C ALA A 3 19.94 -23.32 -14.34
N ARG A 4 19.71 -22.06 -13.97
CA ARG A 4 19.32 -21.74 -12.59
C ARG A 4 17.82 -22.01 -12.48
N SER A 5 17.47 -22.97 -11.64
CA SER A 5 16.10 -23.19 -11.15
C SER A 5 15.52 -21.84 -10.70
N MET A 6 14.45 -21.39 -11.38
CA MET A 6 13.50 -20.45 -10.79
C MET A 6 12.96 -21.15 -9.53
N ARG A 7 13.55 -20.86 -8.37
CA ARG A 7 12.96 -21.26 -7.10
C ARG A 7 11.66 -20.47 -6.94
N SER A 8 10.56 -21.10 -7.34
CA SER A 8 9.20 -20.87 -6.87
C SER A 8 8.72 -19.41 -6.85
N LEU A 9 8.87 -18.67 -7.97
CA LEU A 9 7.83 -17.68 -8.29
C LEU A 9 6.66 -18.46 -8.87
N LEU A 10 5.58 -18.55 -8.10
CA LEU A 10 4.33 -19.08 -8.62
C LEU A 10 3.74 -18.01 -9.53
N ILE A 11 3.93 -18.20 -10.83
CA ILE A 11 3.44 -17.31 -11.86
C ILE A 11 2.18 -17.94 -12.46
N VAL A 12 1.07 -17.20 -12.45
CA VAL A 12 -0.17 -17.67 -13.09
C VAL A 12 -0.36 -16.91 -14.39
N ARG A 13 -0.43 -17.66 -15.49
CA ARG A 13 -0.83 -17.13 -16.80
C ARG A 13 -2.35 -17.01 -16.83
N ILE A 14 -2.83 -15.81 -17.09
CA ILE A 14 -4.25 -15.47 -17.07
C ILE A 14 -4.52 -14.63 -18.32
N MET A 15 -5.00 -15.27 -19.41
CA MET A 15 -5.47 -14.64 -20.65
C MET A 15 -4.85 -13.28 -21.03
N GLY A 16 -3.59 -13.30 -21.50
CA GLY A 16 -2.90 -12.08 -21.95
C GLY A 16 -2.08 -11.37 -20.87
N ALA A 17 -2.25 -11.75 -19.61
CA ALA A 17 -1.53 -11.22 -18.46
C ALA A 17 -0.78 -12.30 -17.68
N LEU A 18 0.26 -11.87 -16.97
CA LEU A 18 1.11 -12.68 -16.12
C LEU A 18 1.08 -12.13 -14.69
N TYR A 19 0.64 -12.94 -13.72
CA TYR A 19 0.54 -12.52 -12.33
C TYR A 19 1.62 -13.14 -11.44
N LEU A 20 2.27 -12.33 -10.62
CA LEU A 20 3.10 -12.81 -9.52
C LEU A 20 2.23 -13.01 -8.27
N CYS A 21 2.11 -14.27 -7.83
CA CYS A 21 1.28 -14.58 -6.65
C CYS A 21 1.80 -14.01 -5.34
N SER A 22 3.06 -13.56 -5.30
CA SER A 22 3.68 -13.02 -4.09
C SER A 22 3.13 -11.66 -3.67
N ASP A 23 2.76 -10.83 -4.64
CA ASP A 23 2.45 -9.42 -4.37
C ASP A 23 1.34 -8.84 -5.26
N GLY A 24 0.86 -9.58 -6.25
CA GLY A 24 -0.20 -9.14 -7.16
C GLY A 24 0.28 -8.51 -8.46
N THR A 25 1.60 -8.38 -8.67
CA THR A 25 2.14 -7.75 -9.87
C THR A 25 1.55 -8.36 -11.14
N CYS A 26 1.07 -7.51 -12.05
CA CYS A 26 0.54 -7.90 -13.35
C CYS A 26 1.45 -7.40 -14.47
N PHE A 27 1.85 -8.28 -15.38
CA PHE A 27 2.58 -7.94 -16.59
C PHE A 27 1.79 -8.30 -17.84
N ASN A 28 1.97 -7.50 -18.89
CA ASN A 28 1.48 -7.85 -20.21
C ASN A 28 2.28 -9.04 -20.75
N ILE A 29 1.61 -10.11 -21.18
CA ILE A 29 2.29 -11.33 -21.63
C ILE A 29 3.10 -11.12 -22.92
N THR A 30 2.70 -10.16 -23.75
CA THR A 30 3.26 -9.95 -25.08
C THR A 30 4.45 -8.99 -25.01
N THR A 31 4.31 -7.92 -24.24
CA THR A 31 5.34 -6.88 -24.16
C THR A 31 6.27 -7.07 -22.97
N GLY A 32 5.82 -7.74 -21.91
CA GLY A 32 6.50 -7.83 -20.62
C GLY A 32 6.32 -6.59 -19.75
N ASP A 33 5.60 -5.57 -20.23
CA ASP A 33 5.45 -4.31 -19.51
C ASP A 33 4.59 -4.49 -18.26
N VAL A 34 4.87 -3.70 -17.23
CA VAL A 34 4.06 -3.66 -16.01
C VAL A 34 2.68 -3.11 -16.36
N GLU A 35 1.63 -3.85 -16.04
CA GLU A 35 0.24 -3.40 -16.19
C GLU A 35 -0.30 -2.88 -14.86
N ASP A 36 -0.16 -3.68 -13.79
CA ASP A 36 -0.59 -3.34 -12.43
C ASP A 36 0.59 -3.52 -11.46
N ALA A 37 0.62 -2.68 -10.42
CA ALA A 37 1.59 -2.65 -9.33
C ALA A 37 1.75 -4.03 -8.62
N PRO A 38 2.81 -4.25 -7.81
CA PRO A 38 3.85 -3.29 -7.40
C PRO A 38 5.17 -3.28 -8.19
N ALA A 39 5.39 -4.15 -9.18
CA ALA A 39 6.67 -4.13 -9.90
C ALA A 39 6.96 -2.78 -10.57
N LEU A 40 8.24 -2.42 -10.56
CA LEU A 40 8.77 -1.22 -11.20
C LEU A 40 9.49 -1.55 -12.51
N ASN A 41 10.06 -2.75 -12.61
CA ASN A 41 10.73 -3.20 -13.83
C ASN A 41 9.78 -4.04 -14.67
N ALA A 42 9.77 -3.80 -15.97
CA ALA A 42 9.15 -4.69 -16.93
C ALA A 42 9.94 -6.02 -17.00
N LEU A 43 9.29 -7.08 -17.46
CA LEU A 43 9.97 -8.34 -17.75
C LEU A 43 10.84 -8.20 -19.01
N HIS A 44 11.99 -8.85 -18.99
CA HIS A 44 12.74 -9.08 -20.22
C HIS A 44 11.96 -10.03 -21.13
N LYS A 45 12.10 -9.81 -22.43
CA LYS A 45 11.64 -10.75 -23.45
C LYS A 45 12.84 -11.50 -23.99
N TYR A 46 12.70 -12.81 -24.06
CA TYR A 46 13.73 -13.68 -24.60
C TYR A 46 13.18 -14.40 -25.83
N GLU A 47 14.04 -14.58 -26.84
CA GLU A 47 13.74 -15.44 -27.97
C GLU A 47 13.64 -16.88 -27.46
N VAL A 48 12.53 -17.54 -27.77
CA VAL A 48 12.27 -18.93 -27.37
C VAL A 48 12.51 -19.83 -28.57
N PHE A 49 13.20 -20.94 -28.37
CA PHE A 49 13.38 -21.97 -29.39
C PHE A 49 13.25 -23.37 -28.79
N GLU A 50 12.80 -24.31 -29.62
CA GLU A 50 12.68 -25.72 -29.23
C GLU A 50 13.87 -26.51 -29.75
N LYS A 51 14.39 -27.40 -28.90
CA LYS A 51 15.46 -28.32 -29.27
C LYS A 51 15.32 -29.61 -28.46
N ASP A 52 15.46 -30.78 -29.09
CA ASP A 52 15.46 -32.07 -28.40
C ASP A 52 14.24 -32.29 -27.46
N GLY A 53 13.06 -31.76 -27.82
CA GLY A 53 11.83 -31.83 -27.02
C GLY A 53 11.79 -30.89 -25.80
N GLY A 54 12.79 -30.02 -25.62
CA GLY A 54 12.85 -28.99 -24.60
C GLY A 54 12.65 -27.58 -25.16
N VAL A 55 12.15 -26.67 -24.31
CA VAL A 55 12.00 -25.24 -24.61
C VAL A 55 13.18 -24.47 -24.00
N TYR A 56 13.89 -23.71 -24.83
CA TYR A 56 15.08 -22.94 -24.44
C TYR A 56 14.87 -21.45 -24.70
N VAL A 57 15.52 -20.62 -23.90
CA VAL A 57 15.58 -19.17 -24.12
C VAL A 57 16.98 -18.74 -24.54
N LYS A 58 17.04 -17.83 -25.51
CA LYS A 58 18.29 -17.16 -25.90
C LYS A 58 18.35 -15.81 -25.19
N ALA A 59 19.40 -15.62 -24.42
CA ALA A 59 19.66 -14.40 -23.67
C ALA A 59 21.16 -14.18 -23.60
N ASP A 60 21.60 -12.91 -23.63
CA ASP A 60 22.93 -12.58 -23.16
C ASP A 60 23.00 -12.74 -21.63
N GLU A 61 24.15 -13.16 -21.13
CA GLU A 61 24.30 -13.52 -19.72
C GLU A 61 24.13 -12.32 -18.77
N ALA A 62 24.46 -11.10 -19.24
CA ALA A 62 24.30 -9.88 -18.46
C ALA A 62 22.82 -9.55 -18.24
N THR A 63 22.03 -9.46 -19.31
CA THR A 63 20.58 -9.22 -19.27
C THR A 63 19.83 -10.33 -18.55
N PHE A 64 20.31 -11.57 -18.59
CA PHE A 64 19.71 -12.67 -17.83
C PHE A 64 19.92 -12.55 -16.31
N LYS A 65 20.95 -11.82 -15.88
CA LYS A 65 21.24 -11.55 -14.46
C LYS A 65 20.55 -10.29 -13.94
N GLU A 66 20.07 -9.43 -14.83
CA GLU A 66 19.32 -8.23 -14.47
C GLU A 66 17.93 -8.58 -13.95
N ASN A 67 17.45 -7.78 -13.00
CA ASN A 67 16.14 -7.98 -12.39
C ASN A 67 15.05 -7.23 -13.17
N GLY A 68 14.89 -7.57 -14.46
CA GLY A 68 13.95 -6.92 -15.35
C GLY A 68 14.49 -5.66 -16.03
N ARG A 69 13.72 -5.14 -16.98
CA ARG A 69 14.03 -3.97 -17.80
C ARG A 69 13.41 -2.71 -17.21
N LEU A 70 14.16 -1.61 -17.18
CA LEU A 70 13.60 -0.28 -16.89
C LEU A 70 12.56 0.10 -17.95
N PRO A 71 11.31 0.44 -17.57
CA PRO A 71 10.30 0.89 -18.53
C PRO A 71 10.75 2.15 -19.27
N VAL A 72 11.38 3.08 -18.53
CA VAL A 72 12.04 4.28 -19.06
C VAL A 72 13.41 4.44 -18.43
N SER A 73 14.42 4.64 -19.29
CA SER A 73 15.82 4.81 -18.90
C SER A 73 16.33 6.24 -19.05
N SER A 74 15.66 7.08 -19.85
CA SER A 74 16.02 8.48 -20.01
C SER A 74 14.86 9.33 -20.53
N CYS A 75 14.86 10.61 -20.15
CA CYS A 75 13.95 11.63 -20.68
C CYS A 75 14.58 13.01 -20.50
N SER A 76 14.52 13.85 -21.52
CA SER A 76 14.89 15.27 -21.44
C SER A 76 13.64 16.14 -21.47
N VAL A 77 13.64 17.23 -20.70
CA VAL A 77 12.52 18.18 -20.67
C VAL A 77 12.50 19.00 -21.96
N ALA A 78 11.40 18.93 -22.70
CA ALA A 78 11.17 19.71 -23.91
C ALA A 78 10.09 20.80 -23.73
N GLN A 79 9.13 20.59 -22.83
CA GLN A 79 8.02 21.51 -22.57
C GLN A 79 8.19 22.16 -21.18
N GLN A 80 8.77 23.37 -21.14
CA GLN A 80 9.12 24.04 -19.89
C GLN A 80 7.92 24.68 -19.16
N ASP A 81 6.83 24.93 -19.89
CA ASP A 81 5.56 25.46 -19.40
C ASP A 81 4.72 24.37 -18.71
N GLN A 82 4.86 23.11 -19.10
CA GLN A 82 4.18 21.97 -18.48
C GLN A 82 4.89 21.55 -17.17
N LYS A 83 4.24 21.80 -16.03
CA LYS A 83 4.80 21.58 -14.68
C LYS A 83 3.89 20.66 -13.87
N VAL A 84 4.27 19.40 -13.73
CA VAL A 84 3.60 18.47 -12.81
C VAL A 84 4.30 18.54 -11.46
N VAL A 85 3.57 18.92 -10.42
CA VAL A 85 4.08 18.89 -9.04
C VAL A 85 3.34 17.83 -8.24
N ILE A 86 4.09 17.01 -7.51
CA ILE A 86 3.55 15.99 -6.62
C ILE A 86 3.94 16.32 -5.18
N ILE A 87 2.96 16.39 -4.27
CA ILE A 87 3.21 16.56 -2.84
C ILE A 87 3.13 15.19 -2.16
N GLY A 88 4.29 14.67 -1.73
CA GLY A 88 4.47 13.35 -1.14
C GLY A 88 5.45 12.48 -1.94
N GLY A 89 6.31 11.75 -1.25
CA GLY A 89 7.34 10.87 -1.83
C GLY A 89 7.08 9.38 -1.58
N GLY A 90 5.85 8.90 -1.80
CA GLY A 90 5.43 7.52 -1.50
C GLY A 90 5.29 6.61 -2.73
N SER A 91 4.70 5.43 -2.51
CA SER A 91 4.43 4.47 -3.60
C SER A 91 3.48 5.02 -4.67
N ALA A 92 2.49 5.84 -4.28
CA ALA A 92 1.61 6.53 -5.21
C ALA A 92 2.37 7.46 -6.17
N THR A 93 3.33 8.21 -5.62
CA THR A 93 4.21 9.10 -6.38
C THR A 93 5.02 8.34 -7.42
N ILE A 94 5.60 7.20 -7.03
CA ILE A 94 6.35 6.36 -7.98
C ILE A 94 5.47 5.84 -9.10
N GLY A 95 4.28 5.33 -8.79
CA GLY A 95 3.32 4.94 -9.82
C GLY A 95 3.01 6.07 -10.81
N ALA A 96 2.87 7.31 -10.33
CA ALA A 96 2.58 8.47 -11.18
C ALA A 96 3.76 8.87 -12.06
N VAL A 97 4.96 9.03 -11.51
CA VAL A 97 6.11 9.54 -12.27
C VAL A 97 6.63 8.54 -13.30
N GLU A 98 6.58 7.23 -13.00
CA GLU A 98 6.93 6.21 -13.99
C GLU A 98 5.98 6.27 -15.17
N VAL A 99 4.67 6.25 -14.92
CA VAL A 99 3.68 6.23 -16.00
C VAL A 99 3.67 7.53 -16.81
N LEU A 100 3.89 8.69 -16.18
CA LEU A 100 4.09 9.96 -16.88
C LEU A 100 5.21 9.83 -17.93
N ARG A 101 6.38 9.33 -17.52
CA ARG A 101 7.53 9.17 -18.42
C ARG A 101 7.30 8.06 -19.44
N GLU A 102 6.71 6.92 -19.04
CA GLU A 102 6.36 5.81 -19.95
C GLU A 102 5.43 6.26 -21.09
N HIS A 103 4.52 7.17 -20.79
CA HIS A 103 3.54 7.70 -21.76
C HIS A 103 4.02 8.98 -22.45
N GLY A 104 5.32 9.27 -22.38
CA GLY A 104 5.96 10.33 -23.17
C GLY A 104 5.74 11.76 -22.65
N PHE A 105 5.27 11.94 -21.41
CA PHE A 105 5.22 13.27 -20.81
C PHE A 105 6.66 13.82 -20.69
N ASN A 106 6.94 14.90 -21.39
CA ASN A 106 8.27 15.52 -21.50
C ASN A 106 8.32 16.92 -20.87
N GLY A 107 7.37 17.24 -19.98
CA GLY A 107 7.39 18.43 -19.12
C GLY A 107 8.17 18.22 -17.82
N GLN A 108 8.24 19.27 -17.01
CA GLN A 108 8.89 19.27 -15.70
C GLN A 108 8.08 18.44 -14.70
N ILE A 109 8.77 17.60 -13.92
CA ILE A 109 8.20 16.87 -12.77
C ILE A 109 8.98 17.24 -11.52
N THR A 110 8.28 17.72 -10.49
CA THR A 110 8.84 18.00 -9.16
C THR A 110 8.09 17.23 -8.08
N ILE A 111 8.81 16.44 -7.30
CA ILE A 111 8.31 15.78 -6.10
C ILE A 111 8.72 16.62 -4.89
N ILE A 112 7.77 17.03 -4.07
CA ILE A 112 8.00 17.70 -2.78
C ILE A 112 7.74 16.69 -1.68
N SER A 113 8.74 16.38 -0.86
CA SER A 113 8.64 15.40 0.22
C SER A 113 9.18 15.96 1.53
N LYS A 114 8.40 15.83 2.60
CA LYS A 114 8.86 16.16 3.96
C LYS A 114 9.99 15.23 4.45
N GLU A 115 10.03 14.01 3.94
CA GLU A 115 11.11 13.07 4.23
C GLU A 115 12.30 13.36 3.31
N ALA A 116 13.51 13.38 3.89
CA ALA A 116 14.75 13.67 3.18
C ALA A 116 15.21 12.55 2.23
N ASN A 117 14.66 11.35 2.39
CA ASN A 117 14.99 10.20 1.56
C ASN A 117 14.23 10.26 0.22
N LEU A 118 14.81 9.67 -0.82
CA LEU A 118 14.07 9.36 -2.05
C LEU A 118 12.90 8.39 -1.75
N PRO A 119 11.89 8.33 -2.62
CA PRO A 119 10.78 7.39 -2.47
C PRO A 119 11.25 5.95 -2.22
N LEU A 120 10.68 5.34 -1.17
CA LEU A 120 11.15 4.09 -0.59
C LEU A 120 10.02 3.11 -0.28
N ASP A 121 10.41 1.85 -0.15
CA ASP A 121 9.55 0.72 0.19
C ASP A 121 9.19 0.71 1.69
N ARG A 122 8.06 1.32 2.01
CA ARG A 122 7.51 1.32 3.38
C ARG A 122 7.05 -0.05 3.88
N THR A 123 6.73 -1.02 3.01
CA THR A 123 6.23 -2.32 3.47
C THR A 123 7.29 -3.10 4.24
N LYS A 124 8.56 -2.82 3.98
CA LYS A 124 9.71 -3.42 4.65
C LYS A 124 9.97 -2.84 6.04
N LEU A 125 9.46 -1.65 6.36
CA LEU A 125 9.66 -1.00 7.66
C LEU A 125 9.04 -1.80 8.80
N SER A 126 7.84 -2.34 8.63
CA SER A 126 7.14 -3.12 9.67
C SER A 126 7.51 -4.61 9.69
N LYS A 127 7.92 -5.16 8.53
CA LYS A 127 8.16 -6.60 8.38
C LYS A 127 9.59 -7.01 8.74
N ALA A 128 10.56 -6.29 8.17
CA ALA A 128 11.97 -6.59 8.33
C ALA A 128 12.70 -5.56 9.20
N LEU A 129 12.02 -4.47 9.59
CA LEU A 129 12.60 -3.37 10.39
C LEU A 129 13.93 -2.90 9.79
N ILE A 130 14.00 -2.71 8.47
CA ILE A 130 15.23 -2.30 7.79
C ILE A 130 15.51 -0.82 8.12
N PRO A 131 16.61 -0.48 8.82
CA PRO A 131 16.91 0.90 9.22
C PRO A 131 17.67 1.70 8.16
N ASP A 132 18.11 1.03 7.10
CA ASP A 132 18.99 1.57 6.08
C ASP A 132 18.17 2.03 4.86
N PRO A 133 18.07 3.34 4.59
CA PRO A 133 17.26 3.89 3.50
C PRO A 133 17.68 3.38 2.13
N GLU A 134 18.96 3.17 1.89
CA GLU A 134 19.49 2.77 0.58
C GLU A 134 18.94 1.41 0.13
N LYS A 135 18.69 0.50 1.09
CA LYS A 135 18.11 -0.83 0.84
C LYS A 135 16.61 -0.80 0.56
N LEU A 136 15.98 0.35 0.76
CA LEU A 136 14.54 0.54 0.63
C LEU A 136 14.18 1.41 -0.57
N LEU A 137 15.12 2.07 -1.22
CA LEU A 137 14.83 2.93 -2.35
C LEU A 137 14.09 2.17 -3.46
N LEU A 138 13.01 2.78 -3.96
CA LEU A 138 12.24 2.23 -5.09
C LEU A 138 13.02 2.42 -6.41
N ARG A 139 13.73 3.55 -6.51
CA ARG A 139 14.63 3.86 -7.61
C ARG A 139 15.90 4.50 -7.07
N PRO A 140 17.07 4.23 -7.66
CA PRO A 140 18.31 4.90 -7.28
C PRO A 140 18.29 6.36 -7.77
N GLN A 141 19.14 7.22 -7.18
CA GLN A 141 19.21 8.65 -7.50
C GLN A 141 19.44 8.91 -8.99
N GLU A 142 20.29 8.09 -9.63
CA GLU A 142 20.66 8.19 -11.04
C GLU A 142 19.45 8.07 -11.96
N TRP A 143 18.47 7.25 -11.57
CA TRP A 143 17.24 7.10 -12.35
C TRP A 143 16.48 8.41 -12.44
N TYR A 144 16.21 9.07 -11.30
CA TYR A 144 15.49 10.36 -11.28
C TYR A 144 16.21 11.42 -12.13
N THR A 145 17.53 11.48 -12.04
CA THR A 145 18.35 12.39 -12.87
C THR A 145 18.21 12.05 -14.35
N SER A 146 18.31 10.77 -14.72
CA SER A 146 18.23 10.31 -16.12
C SER A 146 16.89 10.60 -16.79
N VAL A 147 15.79 10.60 -16.01
CA VAL A 147 14.44 10.89 -16.49
C VAL A 147 13.96 12.31 -16.14
N SER A 148 14.88 13.20 -15.76
CA SER A 148 14.61 14.61 -15.44
C SER A 148 13.47 14.81 -14.43
N ILE A 149 13.54 14.13 -13.29
CA ILE A 149 12.62 14.33 -12.15
C ILE A 149 13.38 15.02 -11.02
N SER A 150 12.86 16.14 -10.53
CA SER A 150 13.40 16.84 -9.36
C SER A 150 12.74 16.31 -8.08
N VAL A 151 13.54 15.98 -7.07
CA VAL A 151 13.05 15.62 -5.74
C VAL A 151 13.53 16.66 -4.74
N VAL A 152 12.59 17.33 -4.09
CA VAL A 152 12.82 18.42 -3.14
C VAL A 152 12.43 17.95 -1.75
N SER A 153 13.41 17.88 -0.85
CA SER A 153 13.18 17.64 0.57
C SER A 153 12.66 18.91 1.24
N ASP A 154 11.35 19.10 1.26
CA ASP A 154 10.66 20.23 1.88
C ASP A 154 9.22 19.85 2.25
N GLU A 155 8.61 20.61 3.16
CA GLU A 155 7.25 20.38 3.63
C GLU A 155 6.32 21.40 2.98
N ALA A 156 5.34 20.93 2.20
CA ALA A 156 4.27 21.81 1.70
C ALA A 156 3.39 22.26 2.86
N THR A 157 3.16 23.57 2.97
CA THR A 157 2.41 24.19 4.08
C THR A 157 1.06 24.73 3.65
N SER A 158 0.89 25.06 2.36
CA SER A 158 -0.39 25.44 1.78
C SER A 158 -0.35 25.31 0.25
N VAL A 159 -1.54 25.34 -0.36
CA VAL A 159 -1.71 25.34 -1.83
C VAL A 159 -2.66 26.46 -2.20
N ASP A 160 -2.24 27.31 -3.13
CA ASP A 160 -3.11 28.27 -3.80
C ASP A 160 -3.60 27.62 -5.10
N PHE A 161 -4.86 27.18 -5.10
CA PHE A 161 -5.49 26.54 -6.25
C PHE A 161 -5.88 27.53 -7.36
N THR A 162 -6.05 28.82 -7.01
CA THR A 162 -6.39 29.88 -7.96
C THR A 162 -5.16 30.30 -8.75
N ASN A 163 -4.07 30.63 -8.04
CA ASN A 163 -2.81 31.05 -8.67
C ASN A 163 -1.91 29.86 -9.06
N LYS A 164 -2.33 28.63 -8.75
CA LYS A 164 -1.62 27.37 -9.03
C LYS A 164 -0.19 27.35 -8.50
N THR A 165 -0.04 27.64 -7.20
CA THR A 165 1.25 27.61 -6.50
C THR A 165 1.19 26.84 -5.19
N ILE A 166 2.33 26.33 -4.76
CA ILE A 166 2.50 25.60 -3.49
C ILE A 166 3.50 26.36 -2.64
N ALA A 167 3.11 26.71 -1.42
CA ALA A 167 4.02 27.26 -0.43
C ALA A 167 4.69 26.12 0.34
N THR A 168 5.99 26.27 0.60
CA THR A 168 6.74 25.30 1.39
C THR A 168 7.28 25.93 2.68
N LYS A 169 7.67 25.08 3.63
CA LYS A 169 8.21 25.48 4.93
C LYS A 169 9.51 26.28 4.81
N SER A 170 10.31 26.04 3.77
CA SER A 170 11.49 26.87 3.50
C SER A 170 11.18 28.27 2.94
N GLY A 171 9.90 28.60 2.73
CA GLY A 171 9.45 29.89 2.17
C GLY A 171 9.45 29.94 0.65
N LYS A 172 9.67 28.81 -0.04
CA LYS A 172 9.60 28.75 -1.50
C LYS A 172 8.15 28.71 -1.97
N SER A 173 7.92 29.28 -3.15
CA SER A 173 6.67 29.16 -3.90
C SER A 173 6.94 28.39 -5.19
N ILE A 174 6.26 27.26 -5.37
CA ILE A 174 6.47 26.34 -6.50
C ILE A 174 5.21 26.36 -7.39
N PRO A 175 5.29 26.88 -8.64
CA PRO A 175 4.16 26.89 -9.55
C PRO A 175 3.92 25.52 -10.20
N TYR A 176 2.66 25.23 -10.54
CA TYR A 176 2.28 24.00 -11.24
C TYR A 176 1.26 24.26 -12.36
N THR A 177 1.23 23.37 -13.34
CA THR A 177 0.10 23.24 -14.28
C THR A 177 -0.82 22.10 -13.89
N LYS A 178 -0.25 20.99 -13.37
CA LYS A 178 -1.00 19.89 -12.74
C LYS A 178 -0.42 19.58 -11.37
N LEU A 179 -1.29 19.30 -10.40
CA LEU A 179 -0.95 18.98 -9.02
C LEU A 179 -1.46 17.58 -8.66
N ILE A 180 -0.58 16.77 -8.07
CA ILE A 180 -0.91 15.47 -7.49
C ILE A 180 -0.68 15.53 -5.99
N LEU A 181 -1.74 15.38 -5.21
CA LEU A 181 -1.71 15.27 -3.75
C LEU A 181 -1.52 13.78 -3.40
N ALA A 182 -0.39 13.43 -2.79
CA ALA A 182 0.03 12.05 -2.52
C ALA A 182 0.69 11.91 -1.13
N THR A 183 0.21 12.66 -0.14
CA THR A 183 0.84 12.80 1.18
C THR A 183 0.71 11.58 2.10
N GLY A 184 -0.15 10.61 1.74
CA GLY A 184 -0.33 9.37 2.49
C GLY A 184 -1.01 9.59 3.86
N GLY A 185 -0.69 8.74 4.84
CA GLY A 185 -1.24 8.81 6.19
C GLY A 185 -0.23 9.22 7.27
N THR A 186 -0.73 9.87 8.31
CA THR A 186 -0.04 10.19 9.57
C THR A 186 -0.50 9.22 10.66
N PRO A 187 0.41 8.53 11.38
CA PRO A 187 0.06 7.68 12.51
C PRO A 187 -0.74 8.42 13.58
N ARG A 188 -1.75 7.75 14.14
CA ARG A 188 -2.50 8.29 15.27
C ARG A 188 -1.73 8.06 16.57
N HIS A 189 -1.82 9.05 17.45
CA HIS A 189 -1.38 8.93 18.83
C HIS A 189 -2.58 8.61 19.73
N LEU A 190 -2.33 7.97 20.87
CA LEU A 190 -3.35 7.74 21.89
C LEU A 190 -3.56 9.02 22.71
N PRO A 191 -4.77 9.58 22.76
CA PRO A 191 -5.09 10.76 23.58
C PRO A 191 -5.33 10.34 25.03
N LEU A 192 -4.39 9.61 25.62
CA LEU A 192 -4.45 9.07 26.98
C LEU A 192 -3.22 9.51 27.78
N PRO A 193 -3.33 9.66 29.11
CA PRO A 193 -2.22 10.14 29.94
C PRO A 193 -0.96 9.29 29.81
N GLY A 194 0.20 9.94 29.74
CA GLY A 194 1.52 9.33 29.68
C GLY A 194 2.01 9.02 28.26
N PHE A 195 1.10 8.87 27.27
CA PHE A 195 1.48 8.47 25.92
C PHE A 195 2.11 9.59 25.08
N LYS A 196 1.90 10.85 25.46
CA LYS A 196 2.49 12.02 24.79
C LYS A 196 3.67 12.59 25.59
N GLU A 197 3.67 12.37 26.90
CA GLU A 197 4.60 12.96 27.85
C GLU A 197 5.87 12.13 28.03
N LEU A 198 5.78 10.79 27.90
CA LEU A 198 6.89 9.87 28.15
C LEU A 198 7.63 9.49 26.87
N GLY A 199 8.96 9.36 26.97
CA GLY A 199 9.82 8.77 25.94
C GLY A 199 9.69 7.24 25.87
N ASN A 200 10.38 6.65 24.89
CA ASN A 200 10.26 5.22 24.52
C ASN A 200 8.85 4.81 24.08
N ILE A 201 8.06 5.76 23.58
CA ILE A 201 6.76 5.51 22.97
C ILE A 201 6.87 5.91 21.49
N PHE A 202 6.69 4.93 20.61
CA PHE A 202 6.96 5.06 19.19
C PHE A 202 5.70 4.85 18.37
N VAL A 203 5.65 5.50 17.21
CA VAL A 203 4.80 5.10 16.08
C VAL A 203 5.71 4.45 15.02
N LEU A 204 5.13 3.95 13.93
CA LEU A 204 5.92 3.46 12.80
C LEU A 204 5.34 3.96 11.46
N ARG A 205 6.06 4.84 10.77
CA ARG A 205 5.75 5.26 9.40
C ARG A 205 6.98 5.57 8.55
N THR A 206 8.03 6.07 9.18
CA THR A 206 9.26 6.57 8.55
C THR A 206 10.45 5.68 8.89
N ILE A 207 11.56 5.88 8.19
CA ILE A 207 12.82 5.20 8.52
C ILE A 207 13.35 5.66 9.87
N GLN A 208 13.17 6.93 10.20
CA GLN A 208 13.57 7.49 11.49
C GLN A 208 12.84 6.79 12.64
N ASP A 209 11.57 6.42 12.45
CA ASP A 209 10.84 5.62 13.44
C ASP A 209 11.47 4.23 13.63
N VAL A 210 11.82 3.54 12.53
CA VAL A 210 12.51 2.23 12.62
C VAL A 210 13.83 2.36 13.36
N GLN A 211 14.64 3.36 13.01
CA GLN A 211 15.93 3.62 13.64
C GLN A 211 15.76 3.90 15.13
N ALA A 212 14.77 4.70 15.51
CA ALA A 212 14.46 5.02 16.91
C ALA A 212 13.99 3.77 17.69
N ILE A 213 13.11 2.96 17.10
CA ILE A 213 12.64 1.69 17.69
C ILE A 213 13.83 0.76 17.91
N LEU A 214 14.66 0.52 16.90
CA LEU A 214 15.80 -0.38 17.01
C LEU A 214 16.87 0.12 17.98
N ALA A 215 17.11 1.43 18.04
CA ALA A 215 18.00 2.02 19.04
C ALA A 215 17.45 1.82 20.47
N ALA A 216 16.14 2.00 20.66
CA ALA A 216 15.48 1.77 21.94
C ALA A 216 15.42 0.30 22.34
N VAL A 217 15.33 -0.63 21.37
CA VAL A 217 15.49 -2.08 21.60
C VAL A 217 16.94 -2.41 21.97
N GLY A 218 17.92 -1.86 21.27
CA GLY A 218 19.34 -2.06 21.57
C GLY A 218 19.77 -3.53 21.50
N SER A 219 20.89 -3.87 22.15
CA SER A 219 21.46 -5.23 22.16
C SER A 219 21.00 -6.10 23.34
N THR A 220 20.34 -5.50 24.34
CA THR A 220 19.84 -6.23 25.50
C THR A 220 18.62 -7.06 25.11
N LYS A 221 18.71 -8.38 25.34
CA LYS A 221 17.60 -9.31 25.08
C LYS A 221 16.55 -9.27 26.19
N LYS A 222 15.37 -9.79 25.87
CA LYS A 222 14.21 -9.94 26.76
C LYS A 222 13.63 -8.61 27.24
N LYS A 223 13.69 -7.56 26.41
CA LYS A 223 12.97 -6.32 26.70
C LYS A 223 11.46 -6.55 26.73
N GLU A 224 10.79 -5.84 27.62
CA GLU A 224 9.33 -5.84 27.71
C GLU A 224 8.78 -4.84 26.68
N ILE A 225 8.32 -5.36 25.54
CA ILE A 225 7.81 -4.53 24.43
C ILE A 225 6.30 -4.63 24.40
N VAL A 226 5.61 -3.49 24.49
CA VAL A 226 4.15 -3.43 24.40
C VAL A 226 3.76 -2.78 23.07
N VAL A 227 2.99 -3.49 22.26
CA VAL A 227 2.39 -2.98 21.03
C VAL A 227 0.91 -2.73 21.28
N ILE A 228 0.44 -1.49 21.10
CA ILE A 228 -0.98 -1.15 21.22
C ILE A 228 -1.57 -1.09 19.81
N GLY A 229 -2.45 -2.04 19.49
CA GLY A 229 -3.07 -2.21 18.18
C GLY A 229 -2.80 -3.59 17.60
N SER A 230 -3.87 -4.37 17.46
CA SER A 230 -3.86 -5.75 16.93
C SER A 230 -4.22 -5.81 15.43
N SER A 231 -3.65 -4.88 14.65
CA SER A 231 -3.78 -4.80 13.19
C SER A 231 -2.46 -5.12 12.49
N PHE A 232 -2.41 -5.05 11.16
CA PHE A 232 -1.27 -5.50 10.34
C PHE A 232 0.08 -4.98 10.83
N ILE A 233 0.26 -3.65 10.89
CA ILE A 233 1.55 -3.05 11.27
C ILE A 233 1.96 -3.45 12.69
N GLY A 234 1.03 -3.38 13.65
CA GLY A 234 1.32 -3.74 15.04
C GLY A 234 1.74 -5.21 15.18
N MET A 235 1.04 -6.11 14.50
CA MET A 235 1.37 -7.53 14.48
C MET A 235 2.67 -7.85 13.74
N GLU A 236 2.94 -7.18 12.63
CA GLU A 236 4.20 -7.35 11.87
C GLU A 236 5.41 -6.95 12.72
N VAL A 237 5.35 -5.77 13.35
CA VAL A 237 6.42 -5.27 14.23
C VAL A 237 6.57 -6.15 15.46
N GLY A 238 5.45 -6.53 16.09
CA GLY A 238 5.46 -7.42 17.24
C GLY A 238 6.11 -8.76 16.90
N ASN A 239 5.76 -9.35 15.76
CA ASN A 239 6.38 -10.58 15.27
C ASN A 239 7.88 -10.39 14.98
N ALA A 240 8.28 -9.29 14.33
CA ALA A 240 9.68 -9.00 14.01
C ALA A 240 10.57 -8.89 15.25
N LEU A 241 10.03 -8.34 16.35
CA LEU A 241 10.76 -8.14 17.61
C LEU A 241 10.68 -9.33 18.58
N SER A 242 9.72 -10.25 18.38
CA SER A 242 9.41 -11.35 19.32
C SER A 242 10.54 -12.36 19.53
N LYS A 243 11.43 -12.54 18.55
CA LYS A 243 12.48 -13.56 18.61
C LYS A 243 13.47 -13.36 19.77
N GLU A 244 13.71 -12.12 20.15
CA GLU A 244 14.69 -11.77 21.18
C GLU A 244 14.08 -11.06 22.39
N ASN A 245 12.78 -10.75 22.36
CA ASN A 245 12.12 -9.87 23.33
C ASN A 245 10.75 -10.40 23.79
N ASN A 246 10.30 -9.92 24.94
CA ASN A 246 8.99 -10.24 25.50
C ASN A 246 7.94 -9.29 24.92
N VAL A 247 7.34 -9.69 23.80
CA VAL A 247 6.36 -8.87 23.08
C VAL A 247 4.93 -9.14 23.54
N LYS A 248 4.20 -8.07 23.85
CA LYS A 248 2.78 -8.10 24.21
C LYS A 248 2.00 -7.25 23.22
N ILE A 249 0.97 -7.80 22.58
CA ILE A 249 0.09 -7.07 21.65
C ILE A 249 -1.27 -6.86 22.31
N ILE A 250 -1.75 -5.62 22.32
CA ILE A 250 -3.03 -5.24 22.91
C ILE A 250 -4.02 -4.92 21.80
N GLY A 251 -5.23 -5.47 21.89
CA GLY A 251 -6.35 -5.19 21.00
C GLY A 251 -7.63 -4.92 21.76
N ILE A 252 -8.43 -3.96 21.28
CA ILE A 252 -9.75 -3.67 21.86
C ILE A 252 -10.82 -4.64 21.35
N GLU A 253 -10.60 -5.25 20.19
CA GLU A 253 -11.45 -6.27 19.59
C GLU A 253 -11.34 -7.62 20.30
N SER A 254 -12.22 -8.58 19.97
CA SER A 254 -12.19 -9.94 20.54
C SER A 254 -11.11 -10.82 19.90
N ALA A 255 -10.67 -10.46 18.69
CA ALA A 255 -9.59 -11.09 17.95
C ALA A 255 -8.81 -10.05 17.13
N PRO A 256 -7.52 -10.27 16.81
CA PRO A 256 -6.80 -9.39 15.91
C PRO A 256 -7.46 -9.33 14.53
N LEU A 257 -7.32 -8.20 13.83
CA LEU A 257 -7.86 -8.00 12.47
C LEU A 257 -9.37 -8.22 12.33
N GLU A 258 -10.15 -8.29 13.42
CA GLU A 258 -11.56 -8.68 13.40
C GLU A 258 -12.41 -7.84 12.44
N ARG A 259 -12.18 -6.52 12.41
CA ARG A 259 -12.91 -5.60 11.52
C ARG A 259 -12.66 -5.85 10.03
N ILE A 260 -11.49 -6.39 9.68
CA ILE A 260 -11.05 -6.56 8.29
C ILE A 260 -11.28 -8.00 7.83
N MET A 261 -10.90 -8.97 8.67
CA MET A 261 -10.80 -10.39 8.33
C MET A 261 -11.79 -11.27 9.10
N GLY A 262 -12.53 -10.71 10.07
CA GLY A 262 -13.39 -11.46 10.97
C GLY A 262 -12.61 -12.22 12.05
N ALA A 263 -13.27 -12.48 13.17
CA ALA A 263 -12.64 -13.07 14.35
C ALA A 263 -12.05 -14.48 14.08
N LYS A 264 -12.67 -15.27 13.21
CA LYS A 264 -12.20 -16.62 12.86
C LYS A 264 -10.81 -16.58 12.23
N ILE A 265 -10.61 -15.71 11.24
CA ILE A 265 -9.31 -15.59 10.56
C ILE A 265 -8.29 -14.89 11.46
N GLY A 266 -8.73 -13.87 12.21
CA GLY A 266 -7.93 -13.21 13.24
C GLY A 266 -7.27 -14.20 14.21
N ARG A 267 -8.05 -15.13 14.78
CA ARG A 267 -7.55 -16.14 15.72
C ARG A 267 -6.50 -17.08 15.12
N ILE A 268 -6.54 -17.35 13.82
CA ILE A 268 -5.48 -18.14 13.16
C ILE A 268 -4.15 -17.40 13.24
N PHE A 269 -4.14 -16.10 12.91
CA PHE A 269 -2.94 -15.28 13.03
C PHE A 269 -2.51 -15.12 14.48
N GLN A 270 -3.45 -14.90 15.40
CA GLN A 270 -3.15 -14.85 16.83
C GLN A 270 -2.38 -16.09 17.28
N ASN A 271 -2.93 -17.28 17.02
CA ASN A 271 -2.33 -18.56 17.39
C ASN A 271 -0.94 -18.75 16.76
N ASN A 272 -0.75 -18.31 15.51
CA ASN A 272 0.54 -18.40 14.82
C ASN A 272 1.60 -17.50 15.46
N LEU A 273 1.25 -16.28 15.84
CA LEU A 273 2.18 -15.36 16.51
C LEU A 273 2.44 -15.78 17.97
N GLU A 274 1.45 -16.35 18.66
CA GLU A 274 1.62 -16.89 20.01
C GLU A 274 2.61 -18.06 20.05
N LYS A 275 2.61 -18.92 19.01
CA LYS A 275 3.64 -19.95 18.82
C LYS A 275 5.05 -19.36 18.66
N ASN A 276 5.17 -18.13 18.17
CA ASN A 276 6.44 -17.40 18.06
C ASN A 276 6.83 -16.64 19.34
N GLY A 277 6.05 -16.76 20.43
CA GLY A 277 6.34 -16.16 21.73
C GLY A 277 5.66 -14.81 22.00
N VAL A 278 4.83 -14.32 21.09
CA VAL A 278 4.01 -13.12 21.31
C VAL A 278 2.89 -13.42 22.30
N LYS A 279 2.56 -12.49 23.21
CA LYS A 279 1.38 -12.60 24.08
C LYS A 279 0.31 -11.61 23.67
N PHE A 280 -0.93 -12.05 23.48
CA PHE A 280 -2.04 -11.17 23.15
C PHE A 280 -2.88 -10.82 24.39
N TYR A 281 -3.32 -9.57 24.44
CA TYR A 281 -4.30 -9.05 25.39
C TYR A 281 -5.45 -8.46 24.56
N MET A 282 -6.42 -9.31 24.22
CA MET A 282 -7.61 -8.93 23.45
C MET A 282 -8.73 -8.46 24.37
N SER A 283 -9.71 -7.74 23.83
CA SER A 283 -10.78 -7.09 24.59
C SER A 283 -10.26 -6.21 25.74
N ALA A 284 -9.06 -5.67 25.58
CA ALA A 284 -8.35 -4.92 26.61
C ALA A 284 -8.38 -3.43 26.26
N SER A 285 -8.85 -2.62 27.21
CA SER A 285 -8.90 -1.16 27.08
C SER A 285 -7.75 -0.52 27.85
N VAL A 286 -6.83 0.11 27.13
CA VAL A 286 -5.74 0.91 27.72
C VAL A 286 -6.33 2.15 28.41
N ASP A 287 -5.78 2.47 29.58
CA ASP A 287 -6.12 3.66 30.38
C ASP A 287 -5.01 4.73 30.32
N LYS A 288 -3.78 4.35 30.66
CA LYS A 288 -2.63 5.27 30.74
C LYS A 288 -1.29 4.54 30.65
N ALA A 289 -0.23 5.30 30.40
CA ALA A 289 1.16 4.87 30.60
C ALA A 289 1.75 5.55 31.85
N THR A 290 2.63 4.87 32.57
CA THR A 290 3.33 5.45 33.73
C THR A 290 4.85 5.42 33.55
N PRO A 291 5.57 6.34 34.20
CA PRO A 291 7.02 6.41 34.14
C PRO A 291 7.74 5.14 34.60
N SER A 292 8.96 4.93 34.10
CA SER A 292 9.89 3.92 34.61
C SER A 292 10.49 4.36 35.94
N SER A 293 10.70 3.39 36.84
CA SER A 293 11.42 3.62 38.09
C SER A 293 12.91 3.90 37.88
N ALA A 294 13.49 3.45 36.75
CA ALA A 294 14.89 3.69 36.41
C ALA A 294 15.09 5.05 35.71
N ASP A 295 14.09 5.51 34.96
CA ASP A 295 14.11 6.79 34.24
C ASP A 295 12.67 7.36 34.16
N PRO A 296 12.33 8.35 35.01
CA PRO A 296 10.99 8.93 35.04
C PRO A 296 10.57 9.66 33.75
N SER A 297 11.51 9.90 32.82
CA SER A 297 11.19 10.47 31.50
C SER A 297 10.70 9.45 30.48
N LYS A 298 10.81 8.15 30.76
CA LYS A 298 10.44 7.06 29.84
C LYS A 298 9.30 6.23 30.38
N VAL A 299 8.60 5.52 29.50
CA VAL A 299 7.60 4.54 29.90
C VAL A 299 8.21 3.41 30.73
N GLY A 300 7.48 2.98 31.76
CA GLY A 300 7.79 1.78 32.56
C GLY A 300 6.66 0.76 32.59
N ALA A 301 5.41 1.20 32.41
CA ALA A 301 4.25 0.31 32.34
C ALA A 301 3.07 0.92 31.56
N VAL A 302 2.24 0.04 31.01
CA VAL A 302 0.94 0.35 30.40
C VAL A 302 -0.16 -0.24 31.28
N HIS A 303 -1.16 0.57 31.63
CA HIS A 303 -2.26 0.18 32.51
C HIS A 303 -3.56 0.08 31.72
N PHE A 304 -4.37 -0.92 32.06
CA PHE A 304 -5.70 -1.12 31.52
C PHE A 304 -6.75 -0.54 32.47
N LYS A 305 -7.95 -0.30 31.94
CA LYS A 305 -9.10 0.19 32.72
C LYS A 305 -9.60 -0.80 33.77
N ASP A 306 -9.29 -2.09 33.62
CA ASP A 306 -9.65 -3.14 34.57
C ASP A 306 -8.67 -3.29 35.74
N GLY A 307 -7.60 -2.47 35.77
CA GLY A 307 -6.56 -2.51 36.79
C GLY A 307 -5.34 -3.38 36.44
N THR A 308 -5.38 -4.12 35.33
CA THR A 308 -4.21 -4.86 34.82
C THR A 308 -3.08 -3.90 34.46
N SER A 309 -1.85 -4.26 34.80
CA SER A 309 -0.65 -3.46 34.48
C SER A 309 0.40 -4.34 33.80
N LEU A 310 0.93 -3.86 32.67
CA LEU A 310 1.95 -4.54 31.89
C LEU A 310 3.26 -3.75 31.96
N PRO A 311 4.38 -4.34 32.41
CA PRO A 311 5.68 -3.70 32.32
C PRO A 311 6.05 -3.47 30.85
N ALA A 312 6.70 -2.34 30.59
CA ALA A 312 7.09 -1.89 29.26
C ALA A 312 8.40 -1.08 29.32
N ASP A 313 9.44 -1.58 28.64
CA ASP A 313 10.67 -0.82 28.36
C ASP A 313 10.49 0.11 27.15
N LEU A 314 9.61 -0.28 26.23
CA LEU A 314 9.14 0.53 25.12
C LEU A 314 7.72 0.17 24.70
N VAL A 315 7.03 1.16 24.13
CA VAL A 315 5.68 1.02 23.58
C VAL A 315 5.69 1.38 22.10
N ILE A 316 4.95 0.61 21.29
CA ILE A 316 4.74 0.90 19.86
C ILE A 316 3.22 1.05 19.61
N LEU A 317 2.83 2.20 19.05
CA LEU A 317 1.44 2.54 18.75
C LEU A 317 1.10 2.17 17.31
N GLY A 318 0.27 1.14 17.15
CA GLY A 318 -0.32 0.67 15.89
C GLY A 318 -1.83 0.94 15.83
N VAL A 319 -2.27 2.11 16.26
CA VAL A 319 -3.68 2.45 16.50
C VAL A 319 -4.39 3.12 15.30
N GLY A 320 -3.87 2.86 14.09
CA GLY A 320 -4.36 3.40 12.83
C GLY A 320 -3.68 4.69 12.40
N VAL A 321 -4.09 5.18 11.22
CA VAL A 321 -3.58 6.42 10.62
C VAL A 321 -4.74 7.36 10.30
N SER A 322 -4.42 8.63 10.04
CA SER A 322 -5.32 9.61 9.45
C SER A 322 -4.71 10.14 8.15
N PRO A 323 -5.52 10.51 7.14
CA PRO A 323 -5.03 11.22 5.95
C PRO A 323 -4.13 12.40 6.31
N ALA A 324 -2.98 12.52 5.66
CA ALA A 324 -2.01 13.60 5.88
C ALA A 324 -2.40 14.86 5.09
N THR A 325 -3.59 15.39 5.36
CA THR A 325 -4.23 16.51 4.64
C THR A 325 -4.33 17.78 5.49
N GLU A 326 -3.63 17.82 6.63
CA GLU A 326 -3.72 18.91 7.62
C GLU A 326 -3.49 20.30 7.00
N PHE A 327 -2.51 20.42 6.11
CA PHE A 327 -2.16 21.66 5.41
C PHE A 327 -3.27 22.18 4.46
N LEU A 328 -4.31 21.39 4.21
CA LEU A 328 -5.48 21.77 3.42
C LEU A 328 -6.72 22.08 4.28
N ARG A 329 -6.69 21.79 5.59
CA ARG A 329 -7.87 21.85 6.47
C ARG A 329 -8.56 23.21 6.43
N ASP A 330 -7.77 24.29 6.48
CA ASP A 330 -8.28 25.66 6.53
C ASP A 330 -8.37 26.31 5.13
N ASN A 331 -8.20 25.53 4.06
CA ASN A 331 -8.27 26.04 2.69
C ASN A 331 -9.73 26.13 2.21
N PRO A 332 -10.25 27.32 1.87
CA PRO A 332 -11.66 27.50 1.52
C PRO A 332 -12.06 26.85 0.19
N SER A 333 -11.10 26.48 -0.66
CA SER A 333 -11.39 25.82 -1.95
C SER A 333 -11.54 24.30 -1.81
N VAL A 334 -11.21 23.73 -0.64
CA VAL A 334 -11.17 22.28 -0.43
C VAL A 334 -12.23 21.87 0.57
N THR A 335 -12.98 20.83 0.22
CA THR A 335 -13.85 20.13 1.17
C THR A 335 -13.24 18.77 1.49
N LEU A 336 -12.83 18.57 2.75
CA LEU A 336 -12.37 17.28 3.25
C LEU A 336 -13.57 16.44 3.71
N GLU A 337 -13.48 15.13 3.51
CA GLU A 337 -14.41 14.17 4.10
C GLU A 337 -14.27 14.16 5.62
N ARG A 338 -15.24 13.54 6.32
CA ARG A 338 -15.25 13.47 7.80
C ARG A 338 -13.96 12.89 8.40
N ASP A 339 -13.31 11.98 7.70
CA ASP A 339 -12.06 11.36 8.16
C ASP A 339 -10.80 12.12 7.73
N GLY A 340 -10.95 13.27 7.05
CA GLY A 340 -9.87 14.12 6.55
C GLY A 340 -9.43 13.78 5.13
N SER A 341 -10.01 12.80 4.45
CA SER A 341 -9.63 12.45 3.08
C SER A 341 -10.20 13.40 2.03
N LEU A 342 -9.70 13.30 0.80
CA LEU A 342 -10.20 14.01 -0.37
C LEU A 342 -11.06 13.08 -1.21
N ARG A 343 -12.29 13.50 -1.50
CA ARG A 343 -13.16 12.80 -2.45
C ARG A 343 -12.68 13.03 -3.88
N THR A 344 -12.62 11.96 -4.66
CA THR A 344 -12.20 11.99 -6.06
C THR A 344 -13.15 11.23 -6.96
N ASP A 345 -13.06 11.49 -8.26
CA ASP A 345 -13.74 10.70 -9.29
C ASP A 345 -12.97 9.45 -9.73
N GLU A 346 -13.44 8.79 -10.80
CA GLU A 346 -12.81 7.60 -11.37
C GLU A 346 -11.44 7.84 -12.03
N TYR A 347 -11.05 9.10 -12.24
CA TYR A 347 -9.71 9.51 -12.71
C TYR A 347 -8.84 10.03 -11.56
N PHE A 348 -9.31 9.93 -10.32
CA PHE A 348 -8.69 10.49 -9.11
C PHE A 348 -8.58 12.03 -9.10
N ALA A 349 -9.36 12.71 -9.94
CA ALA A 349 -9.50 14.17 -9.88
C ALA A 349 -10.28 14.57 -8.63
N VAL A 350 -9.77 15.55 -7.88
CA VAL A 350 -10.40 16.03 -6.64
C VAL A 350 -11.72 16.73 -6.97
N GLU A 351 -12.85 16.20 -6.50
CA GLU A 351 -14.17 16.62 -6.97
C GLU A 351 -14.48 18.09 -6.68
N CYS A 352 -14.18 18.56 -5.47
CA CYS A 352 -14.39 19.96 -5.08
C CYS A 352 -13.49 20.95 -5.83
N LEU A 353 -12.50 20.47 -6.59
CA LEU A 353 -11.56 21.28 -7.39
C LEU A 353 -11.70 21.06 -8.90
N LYS A 354 -12.65 20.22 -9.35
CA LYS A 354 -12.98 20.11 -10.78
C LYS A 354 -13.60 21.43 -11.23
N GLY A 355 -12.87 22.19 -12.04
CA GLY A 355 -13.15 23.60 -12.25
C GLY A 355 -14.54 23.93 -12.82
N ASN A 356 -14.95 25.17 -12.55
CA ASN A 356 -15.84 26.00 -13.39
C ASN A 356 -15.18 26.37 -14.75
N ASN A 357 -14.31 25.52 -15.29
CA ASN A 357 -13.53 25.83 -16.49
C ASN A 357 -14.32 25.42 -17.74
N SER A 358 -14.35 26.30 -18.74
CA SER A 358 -15.08 26.18 -20.01
C SER A 358 -14.67 25.00 -20.92
N ASP A 359 -13.63 24.25 -20.55
CA ASP A 359 -12.93 23.33 -21.45
C ASP A 359 -13.29 21.85 -21.21
N GLY A 360 -14.41 21.58 -20.55
CA GLY A 360 -15.13 20.31 -20.69
C GLY A 360 -14.34 19.02 -20.38
N GLY A 361 -13.71 18.92 -19.21
CA GLY A 361 -13.43 17.61 -18.59
C GLY A 361 -12.06 17.35 -17.95
N SER A 362 -11.06 18.24 -18.08
CA SER A 362 -9.73 18.02 -17.50
C SER A 362 -9.58 18.70 -16.13
N SER A 363 -9.30 17.94 -15.06
CA SER A 363 -8.89 18.50 -13.77
C SER A 363 -7.41 18.90 -13.75
N ASP A 364 -7.09 19.92 -12.97
CA ASP A 364 -5.71 20.32 -12.67
C ASP A 364 -5.18 19.70 -11.37
N VAL A 365 -6.07 19.17 -10.52
CA VAL A 365 -5.73 18.65 -9.19
C VAL A 365 -6.25 17.22 -9.02
N TYR A 366 -5.36 16.34 -8.58
CA TYR A 366 -5.61 14.93 -8.33
C TYR A 366 -5.21 14.56 -6.91
N ALA A 367 -5.85 13.55 -6.32
CA ALA A 367 -5.46 12.98 -5.03
C ALA A 367 -5.35 11.46 -5.13
N ILE A 368 -4.24 10.89 -4.66
CA ILE A 368 -3.93 9.46 -4.78
C ILE A 368 -3.36 8.87 -3.49
N GLY A 369 -3.49 7.56 -3.32
CA GLY A 369 -3.03 6.84 -2.13
C GLY A 369 -3.92 7.04 -0.92
N ASP A 370 -3.36 6.95 0.28
CA ASP A 370 -4.09 6.88 1.56
C ASP A 370 -5.02 8.09 1.83
N ILE A 371 -4.84 9.21 1.11
CA ILE A 371 -5.67 10.41 1.24
C ILE A 371 -6.87 10.45 0.31
N ALA A 372 -7.01 9.51 -0.63
CA ALA A 372 -8.04 9.54 -1.66
C ALA A 372 -9.22 8.64 -1.32
N THR A 373 -10.42 9.22 -1.30
CA THR A 373 -11.70 8.51 -1.25
C THR A 373 -12.27 8.47 -2.66
N TYR A 374 -12.21 7.32 -3.31
CA TYR A 374 -12.44 7.15 -4.74
C TYR A 374 -13.58 6.16 -5.01
N PRO A 375 -14.25 6.23 -6.18
CA PRO A 375 -15.31 5.29 -6.53
C PRO A 375 -14.76 3.86 -6.70
N TYR A 376 -15.30 2.92 -5.94
CA TYR A 376 -14.95 1.51 -6.05
C TYR A 376 -15.85 0.82 -7.08
N LEU A 377 -15.24 0.17 -8.07
CA LEU A 377 -15.95 -0.51 -9.17
C LEU A 377 -15.82 -2.05 -9.12
N GLY A 378 -15.37 -2.61 -8.00
CA GLY A 378 -15.29 -4.05 -7.78
C GLY A 378 -16.57 -4.67 -7.21
N PRO A 379 -16.56 -5.97 -6.90
CA PRO A 379 -17.71 -6.66 -6.33
C PRO A 379 -18.19 -6.04 -5.02
N GLY A 380 -19.51 -6.00 -4.79
CA GLY A 380 -20.11 -5.37 -3.60
C GLY A 380 -20.13 -3.84 -3.64
N ALA A 381 -19.65 -3.20 -4.72
CA ALA A 381 -19.82 -1.77 -4.93
C ALA A 381 -21.32 -1.39 -4.88
N GLY A 382 -21.65 -0.38 -4.06
CA GLY A 382 -23.03 0.12 -3.90
C GLY A 382 -23.97 -0.74 -3.05
N GLN A 383 -23.68 -2.04 -2.83
CA GLN A 383 -24.55 -2.93 -2.03
C GLN A 383 -24.54 -2.59 -0.52
N GLY A 384 -23.48 -1.94 -0.04
CA GLY A 384 -23.34 -1.47 1.36
C GLY A 384 -23.66 0.01 1.58
N GLY A 385 -24.30 0.69 0.63
CA GLY A 385 -24.61 2.13 0.72
C GLY A 385 -23.42 3.07 0.46
N HIS A 386 -22.23 2.53 0.22
CA HIS A 386 -21.02 3.29 -0.11
C HIS A 386 -20.54 2.97 -1.54
N SER A 387 -20.52 3.99 -2.39
CA SER A 387 -19.92 3.92 -3.74
C SER A 387 -18.45 4.33 -3.74
N HIS A 388 -18.05 5.13 -2.75
CA HIS A 388 -16.68 5.59 -2.57
C HIS A 388 -16.06 4.92 -1.37
N VAL A 389 -14.79 4.55 -1.50
CA VAL A 389 -14.01 3.89 -0.46
C VAL A 389 -12.66 4.56 -0.35
N ARG A 390 -12.05 4.41 0.83
CA ARG A 390 -10.66 4.75 1.07
C ARG A 390 -9.94 3.50 1.50
N ILE A 391 -8.94 3.08 0.72
CA ILE A 391 -8.18 1.85 0.98
C ILE A 391 -6.72 2.23 1.18
N GLU A 392 -6.25 2.01 2.40
CA GLU A 392 -4.88 2.32 2.83
C GLU A 392 -3.96 1.13 2.51
N HIS A 393 -3.60 1.00 1.23
CA HIS A 393 -2.68 -0.05 0.82
C HIS A 393 -1.71 0.41 -0.27
N TRP A 394 -0.50 -0.16 -0.22
CA TRP A 394 0.55 0.11 -1.18
C TRP A 394 0.09 -0.07 -2.63
N ASP A 395 -0.49 -1.23 -2.96
CA ASP A 395 -0.87 -1.59 -4.33
C ASP A 395 -1.90 -0.60 -4.88
N VAL A 396 -2.90 -0.27 -4.06
CA VAL A 396 -3.94 0.72 -4.37
C VAL A 396 -3.30 2.09 -4.62
N ALA A 397 -2.38 2.50 -3.75
CA ALA A 397 -1.69 3.78 -3.88
C ALA A 397 -0.89 3.86 -5.18
N GLN A 398 -0.11 2.82 -5.50
CA GLN A 398 0.69 2.78 -6.73
C GLN A 398 -0.19 2.72 -7.98
N ASN A 399 -1.25 1.91 -8.00
CA ASN A 399 -2.18 1.83 -9.13
C ASN A 399 -3.00 3.13 -9.33
N ALA A 400 -3.36 3.84 -8.25
CA ALA A 400 -3.93 5.18 -8.33
C ALA A 400 -2.95 6.17 -8.97
N GLY A 401 -1.67 6.13 -8.56
CA GLY A 401 -0.60 6.91 -9.18
C GLY A 401 -0.45 6.62 -10.66
N ARG A 402 -0.37 5.34 -11.04
CA ARG A 402 -0.30 4.90 -12.44
C ARG A 402 -1.49 5.43 -13.25
N SER A 403 -2.69 5.41 -12.68
CA SER A 403 -3.91 5.91 -13.33
C SER A 403 -3.87 7.43 -13.57
N VAL A 404 -3.42 8.21 -12.58
CA VAL A 404 -3.24 9.66 -12.72
C VAL A 404 -2.13 10.01 -13.70
N GLY A 405 -1.01 9.29 -13.65
CA GLY A 405 0.10 9.50 -14.59
C GLY A 405 -0.34 9.33 -16.04
N ARG A 406 -1.15 8.30 -16.33
CA ARG A 406 -1.74 8.08 -17.66
C ARG A 406 -2.72 9.20 -18.04
N THR A 407 -3.54 9.66 -17.08
CA THR A 407 -4.52 10.73 -17.29
C THR A 407 -3.85 12.05 -17.66
N ILE A 408 -2.82 12.43 -16.92
CA ILE A 408 -2.07 13.67 -17.19
C ILE A 408 -1.27 13.56 -18.49
N ALA A 409 -0.60 12.43 -18.75
CA ALA A 409 0.13 12.25 -20.00
C ALA A 409 -0.79 12.30 -21.23
N HIS A 410 -2.00 11.71 -21.13
CA HIS A 410 -3.02 11.81 -22.17
C HIS A 410 -3.50 13.25 -22.37
N ALA A 411 -3.74 14.00 -21.30
CA ALA A 411 -4.16 15.41 -21.40
C ALA A 411 -3.15 16.31 -22.13
N PHE A 412 -1.85 15.97 -22.08
CA PHE A 412 -0.78 16.71 -22.78
C PHE A 412 -0.37 16.09 -24.11
N SER A 413 -0.97 14.97 -24.54
CA SER A 413 -0.64 14.34 -25.82
C SER A 413 -1.26 15.10 -26.99
N SER A 414 -0.51 15.25 -28.09
CA SER A 414 -1.02 15.85 -29.34
C SER A 414 -2.00 14.95 -30.10
N ASN A 415 -2.08 13.66 -29.73
CA ASN A 415 -2.90 12.64 -30.42
C ASN A 415 -4.18 12.26 -29.65
N SER A 416 -4.66 13.11 -28.72
CA SER A 416 -5.77 12.83 -27.77
C SER A 416 -7.18 12.72 -28.39
N SER A 417 -7.27 12.48 -29.70
CA SER A 417 -8.53 12.21 -30.41
C SER A 417 -9.29 10.98 -29.86
N VAL A 418 -8.59 10.05 -29.21
CA VAL A 418 -9.20 8.90 -28.55
C VAL A 418 -9.47 9.23 -27.07
N PRO A 419 -10.73 9.18 -26.60
CA PRO A 419 -11.06 9.40 -25.20
C PRO A 419 -10.34 8.40 -24.29
N LEU A 420 -9.73 8.89 -23.21
CA LEU A 420 -9.14 8.03 -22.20
C LEU A 420 -10.25 7.41 -21.36
N LYS A 421 -10.31 6.08 -21.32
CA LYS A 421 -11.20 5.36 -20.40
C LYS A 421 -10.52 5.17 -19.05
N ALA A 422 -11.15 5.58 -17.95
CA ALA A 422 -10.69 5.29 -16.59
C ALA A 422 -10.35 3.79 -16.42
N LYS A 423 -9.21 3.51 -15.79
CA LYS A 423 -8.77 2.14 -15.51
C LYS A 423 -9.08 1.81 -14.05
N SER A 424 -10.08 0.96 -13.83
CA SER A 424 -10.31 0.37 -12.52
C SER A 424 -9.32 -0.76 -12.24
N PHE A 425 -9.04 -1.01 -10.97
CA PHE A 425 -8.27 -2.15 -10.49
C PHE A 425 -8.98 -2.80 -9.30
N ILE A 426 -8.66 -4.07 -9.07
CA ILE A 426 -9.09 -4.80 -7.87
C ILE A 426 -7.97 -4.68 -6.84
N PRO A 427 -8.23 -4.18 -5.63
CA PRO A 427 -7.21 -4.10 -4.59
C PRO A 427 -6.59 -5.46 -4.33
N ILE A 428 -5.27 -5.53 -4.33
CA ILE A 428 -4.52 -6.70 -3.88
C ILE A 428 -3.69 -6.30 -2.66
N PHE A 429 -3.65 -7.17 -1.66
CA PHE A 429 -2.98 -6.96 -0.39
C PHE A 429 -2.13 -8.17 0.01
N TRP A 430 -1.02 -7.91 0.69
CA TRP A 430 -0.22 -8.95 1.32
C TRP A 430 0.33 -8.49 2.67
N SER A 431 0.54 -9.45 3.57
CA SER A 431 1.14 -9.19 4.88
C SER A 431 1.90 -10.42 5.40
N ALA A 432 2.85 -10.17 6.30
CA ALA A 432 3.71 -11.19 6.88
C ALA A 432 3.41 -11.35 8.39
N LEU A 433 2.36 -12.10 8.71
CA LEU A 433 1.83 -12.28 10.07
C LEU A 433 2.18 -13.67 10.62
N GLY A 434 3.46 -14.01 10.65
CA GLY A 434 3.90 -15.40 10.93
C GLY A 434 3.65 -16.38 9.78
N GLY A 435 2.91 -15.94 8.75
CA GLY A 435 2.72 -16.58 7.45
C GLY A 435 2.47 -15.51 6.38
N GLN A 436 2.48 -15.93 5.11
CA GLN A 436 2.27 -15.04 3.97
C GLN A 436 0.78 -14.95 3.64
N LEU A 437 0.14 -13.86 4.05
CA LEU A 437 -1.23 -13.56 3.69
C LEU A 437 -1.29 -13.00 2.27
N ARG A 438 -2.25 -13.47 1.49
CA ARG A 438 -2.69 -12.84 0.24
C ARG A 438 -4.16 -12.48 0.35
N TYR A 439 -4.53 -11.33 -0.20
CA TYR A 439 -5.90 -10.84 -0.16
C TYR A 439 -6.22 -10.08 -1.44
N CYS A 440 -7.43 -10.25 -1.96
CA CYS A 440 -7.95 -9.44 -3.06
C CYS A 440 -9.40 -9.04 -2.82
N GLY A 441 -9.84 -7.96 -3.48
CA GLY A 441 -11.17 -7.38 -3.28
C GLY A 441 -11.20 -6.42 -2.09
N ASN A 442 -12.36 -6.23 -1.48
CA ASN A 442 -12.54 -5.24 -0.41
C ASN A 442 -13.78 -5.53 0.46
N THR A 443 -13.63 -5.45 1.78
CA THR A 443 -14.73 -5.65 2.75
C THR A 443 -15.30 -4.34 3.31
N MET A 444 -14.86 -3.15 2.87
CA MET A 444 -15.36 -1.87 3.41
C MET A 444 -16.87 -1.66 3.25
N ASN A 445 -17.48 -2.28 2.24
CA ASN A 445 -18.93 -2.24 2.02
C ASN A 445 -19.68 -3.32 2.82
N GLY A 446 -18.98 -4.02 3.71
CA GLY A 446 -19.50 -5.11 4.53
C GLY A 446 -19.41 -6.48 3.86
N TYR A 447 -19.65 -7.49 4.69
CA TYR A 447 -19.89 -8.88 4.33
C TYR A 447 -20.81 -9.46 5.41
N ASP A 448 -21.67 -10.41 5.05
CA ASP A 448 -22.61 -11.08 5.96
C ASP A 448 -22.29 -12.56 6.17
N ASP A 449 -21.38 -13.13 5.36
CA ASP A 449 -20.95 -14.52 5.48
C ASP A 449 -19.45 -14.70 5.18
N LEU A 450 -18.88 -15.76 5.76
CA LEU A 450 -17.47 -16.13 5.64
C LEU A 450 -17.33 -17.63 5.38
N ILE A 451 -16.97 -17.97 4.14
CA ILE A 451 -16.76 -19.36 3.73
C ILE A 451 -15.25 -19.67 3.75
N VAL A 452 -14.85 -20.62 4.58
CA VAL A 452 -13.43 -21.05 4.69
C VAL A 452 -13.28 -22.45 4.13
N LYS A 453 -12.32 -22.64 3.22
CA LYS A 453 -11.95 -23.93 2.64
C LYS A 453 -10.47 -24.23 2.89
N GLY A 454 -10.11 -25.50 2.96
CA GLY A 454 -8.75 -25.97 3.30
C GLY A 454 -8.61 -26.30 4.78
N GLU A 455 -7.40 -26.15 5.30
CA GLU A 455 -6.97 -26.53 6.66
C GLU A 455 -6.43 -25.28 7.41
N PRO A 456 -7.32 -24.49 8.04
CA PRO A 456 -6.94 -23.29 8.79
C PRO A 456 -5.86 -23.52 9.84
N GLU A 457 -5.92 -24.65 10.55
CA GLU A 457 -5.01 -25.04 11.62
C GLU A 457 -3.59 -25.34 11.10
N ALA A 458 -3.49 -25.80 9.86
CA ALA A 458 -2.24 -26.01 9.12
C ALA A 458 -1.77 -24.78 8.35
N ALA A 459 -2.43 -23.63 8.55
CA ALA A 459 -2.10 -22.38 7.86
C ALA A 459 -2.17 -22.53 6.32
N LYS A 460 -3.08 -23.38 5.83
CA LYS A 460 -3.27 -23.68 4.41
C LYS A 460 -4.76 -23.58 4.07
N PHE A 461 -5.24 -22.36 3.86
CA PHE A 461 -6.67 -22.10 3.65
C PHE A 461 -6.92 -20.98 2.66
N VAL A 462 -8.16 -20.92 2.18
CA VAL A 462 -8.74 -19.77 1.50
C VAL A 462 -10.05 -19.40 2.21
N ALA A 463 -10.27 -18.11 2.39
CA ALA A 463 -11.44 -17.52 3.01
C ALA A 463 -12.11 -16.58 2.01
N TYR A 464 -13.39 -16.82 1.73
CA TYR A 464 -14.22 -16.01 0.85
C TYR A 464 -15.18 -15.19 1.71
N TYR A 465 -15.11 -13.87 1.59
CA TYR A 465 -16.02 -12.93 2.24
C TYR A 465 -17.18 -12.65 1.29
N VAL A 466 -18.40 -12.80 1.77
CA VAL A 466 -19.61 -12.75 0.94
C VAL A 466 -20.57 -11.70 1.48
N LEU A 467 -21.17 -10.93 0.58
CA LEU A 467 -22.29 -10.04 0.87
C LEU A 467 -23.48 -10.48 0.00
N GLY A 468 -24.53 -11.00 0.63
CA GLY A 468 -25.62 -11.69 -0.05
C GLY A 468 -25.11 -12.89 -0.85
N GLU A 469 -25.14 -12.80 -2.18
CA GLU A 469 -24.61 -13.83 -3.09
C GLU A 469 -23.26 -13.46 -3.71
N THR A 470 -22.76 -12.24 -3.43
CA THR A 470 -21.56 -11.69 -4.08
C THR A 470 -20.32 -11.98 -3.23
N VAL A 471 -19.30 -12.61 -3.81
CA VAL A 471 -17.97 -12.67 -3.17
C VAL A 471 -17.28 -11.32 -3.32
N VAL A 472 -17.11 -10.61 -2.20
CA VAL A 472 -16.57 -9.24 -2.15
C VAL A 472 -15.06 -9.19 -1.90
N ALA A 473 -14.52 -10.22 -1.24
CA ALA A 473 -13.10 -10.35 -1.01
C ALA A 473 -12.69 -11.81 -0.84
N VAL A 474 -11.40 -12.09 -1.06
CA VAL A 474 -10.81 -13.42 -0.84
C VAL A 474 -9.47 -13.26 -0.14
N ALA A 475 -9.24 -14.02 0.92
CA ALA A 475 -7.95 -14.13 1.60
C ALA A 475 -7.41 -15.55 1.52
N SER A 476 -6.10 -15.72 1.46
CA SER A 476 -5.47 -17.04 1.59
C SER A 476 -4.19 -17.02 2.40
N LEU A 477 -3.86 -18.20 2.94
CA LEU A 477 -2.54 -18.55 3.41
C LEU A 477 -2.14 -19.87 2.74
N GLY A 478 -1.02 -19.92 2.03
CA GLY A 478 -0.52 -21.15 1.38
C GLY A 478 -1.37 -21.64 0.20
N MET A 479 -2.31 -20.83 -0.29
CA MET A 479 -3.19 -21.10 -1.44
C MET A 479 -3.26 -19.90 -2.40
N ASP A 480 -2.16 -19.15 -2.47
CA ASP A 480 -1.98 -17.87 -3.18
C ASP A 480 -2.51 -17.80 -4.63
N PRO A 481 -2.36 -18.83 -5.51
CA PRO A 481 -2.85 -18.71 -6.89
C PRO A 481 -4.38 -18.56 -6.97
N ILE A 482 -5.13 -19.02 -5.96
CA ILE A 482 -6.57 -18.81 -5.89
C ILE A 482 -6.89 -17.31 -5.77
N VAL A 483 -6.17 -16.57 -4.92
CA VAL A 483 -6.39 -15.13 -4.73
C VAL A 483 -6.12 -14.36 -6.03
N MET A 484 -5.06 -14.70 -6.75
CA MET A 484 -4.75 -14.08 -8.05
C MET A 484 -5.82 -14.36 -9.10
N LYS A 485 -6.28 -15.62 -9.19
CA LYS A 485 -7.37 -15.99 -10.09
C LYS A 485 -8.67 -15.25 -9.74
N CYS A 486 -9.01 -15.17 -8.46
CA CYS A 486 -10.16 -14.41 -7.98
C CYS A 486 -10.03 -12.93 -8.35
N ALA A 487 -8.86 -12.31 -8.16
CA ALA A 487 -8.64 -10.90 -8.49
C ALA A 487 -8.94 -10.61 -9.98
N GLU A 488 -8.50 -11.49 -10.89
CA GLU A 488 -8.83 -11.34 -12.30
C GLU A 488 -10.33 -11.58 -12.57
N LEU A 489 -10.92 -12.63 -11.99
CA LEU A 489 -12.35 -12.90 -12.16
C LEU A 489 -13.20 -11.71 -11.68
N MET A 490 -12.82 -11.08 -10.57
CA MET A 490 -13.44 -9.84 -10.08
C MET A 490 -13.26 -8.69 -11.07
N LYS A 491 -12.05 -8.47 -11.60
CA LYS A 491 -11.75 -7.43 -12.61
C LYS A 491 -12.61 -7.60 -13.86
N ARG A 492 -12.88 -8.86 -14.26
CA ARG A 492 -13.72 -9.22 -15.42
C ARG A 492 -15.21 -9.35 -15.13
N ARG A 493 -15.64 -9.16 -13.87
CA ARG A 493 -17.03 -9.37 -13.43
C ARG A 493 -17.54 -10.80 -13.68
N LYS A 494 -16.65 -11.79 -13.55
CA LYS A 494 -16.91 -13.23 -13.67
C LYS A 494 -16.62 -13.98 -12.36
N MET A 495 -16.55 -13.27 -11.25
CA MET A 495 -16.32 -13.88 -9.94
C MET A 495 -17.46 -14.85 -9.60
N LEU A 496 -17.10 -16.02 -9.05
CA LEU A 496 -18.05 -17.00 -8.58
C LEU A 496 -18.97 -16.42 -7.51
N GLY A 497 -20.23 -16.87 -7.51
CA GLY A 497 -21.19 -16.53 -6.45
C GLY A 497 -21.01 -17.41 -5.21
N LYS A 498 -21.76 -17.07 -4.15
CA LYS A 498 -21.78 -17.84 -2.89
C LYS A 498 -22.04 -19.32 -3.12
N LYS A 499 -23.09 -19.64 -3.89
CA LYS A 499 -23.50 -21.02 -4.19
C LYS A 499 -22.35 -21.85 -4.79
N ASP A 500 -21.68 -21.32 -5.81
CA ASP A 500 -20.57 -22.02 -6.49
C ASP A 500 -19.42 -22.33 -5.52
N VAL A 501 -19.09 -21.37 -4.64
CA VAL A 501 -18.05 -21.53 -3.62
C VAL A 501 -18.44 -22.59 -2.59
N ILE A 502 -19.71 -22.64 -2.17
CA ILE A 502 -20.21 -23.66 -1.24
C ILE A 502 -20.11 -25.05 -1.88
N GLU A 503 -20.59 -25.20 -3.11
CA GLU A 503 -20.57 -26.43 -3.90
C GLU A 503 -19.15 -26.90 -4.28
N GLY A 504 -18.13 -26.06 -4.08
CA GLY A 504 -16.73 -26.44 -4.24
C GLY A 504 -16.25 -26.36 -5.69
N VAL A 505 -16.84 -25.46 -6.49
CA VAL A 505 -16.35 -25.17 -7.84
C VAL A 505 -14.88 -24.73 -7.77
N ASP A 506 -14.04 -25.38 -8.58
CA ASP A 506 -12.61 -25.09 -8.64
C ASP A 506 -12.37 -23.76 -9.36
N VAL A 507 -12.13 -22.70 -8.57
CA VAL A 507 -11.83 -21.34 -9.06
C VAL A 507 -10.74 -21.33 -10.13
N LEU A 508 -9.72 -22.19 -10.03
CA LEU A 508 -8.60 -22.19 -10.97
C LEU A 508 -9.02 -22.65 -12.37
N LYS A 509 -10.09 -23.45 -12.46
CA LYS A 509 -10.65 -23.97 -13.72
C LYS A 509 -11.72 -23.07 -14.33
N VAL A 510 -12.17 -22.03 -13.64
CA VAL A 510 -13.18 -21.09 -14.17
C VAL A 510 -12.61 -20.38 -15.40
N ASP A 511 -13.36 -20.39 -16.50
CA ASP A 511 -12.94 -19.74 -17.73
C ASP A 511 -12.91 -18.21 -17.58
N LEU A 512 -11.91 -17.59 -18.20
CA LEU A 512 -11.71 -16.16 -18.23
C LEU A 512 -12.17 -15.53 -19.56
N ALA A 513 -12.41 -16.37 -20.59
CA ALA A 513 -12.76 -15.97 -21.95
C ALA A 513 -14.12 -15.28 -22.02
#